data_AF-A0A6N6KG01-F1
#
_entry.id   AF-A0A6N6KG01-F1
#
_cell.length_a   1.000
_cell.length_b   1.000
_cell.length_c   1.000
_cell.angle_alpha   90.00
_cell.angle_beta   90.00
_cell.angle_gamma   90.00
#
_symmetry.space_group_name_H-M   'P 1'
#
loop_
_entity.id
_entity.type
_entity.pdbx_description
1 polymer ?
#
loop_
_entity_poly.entity_id
_entity_poly.type
_entity_poly.pdbx_seq_one_letter_code
_entity_poly.pdbx_strand_id
1 'polypeptide(L)'
;MRSLITGIIGILLLVGAVFVYNKLSEEKKQSRPVPKKAVTSVYVNTVENNNMPIFLRTTGQLVAKTRVELFSEVQGIFEKSAREFKPGVYYKKGEVLLEINQDEFYASVQAQKSAFYNQIVALLPDLQLDFPDAFPNWEKYLSEFDVNQNIKSLPSPITEKEKLFIAGRNIESTWYNIQNQQVRLSKYTIYAPFGGILTEAMVTPGTLIRQGQKLGEFINPNVFEMEVPVNISMGERLKIG
;
A
#
# COMPACT_ATOMS: atom_id res chain seq x y z
N MET A 1 -45.61 -89.37 -97.89
CA MET A 1 -44.71 -88.29 -97.41
C MET A 1 -45.50 -87.02 -97.01
N ARG A 2 -46.47 -87.14 -96.08
CA ARG A 2 -47.19 -85.98 -95.51
C ARG A 2 -47.26 -86.00 -93.97
N SER A 3 -47.03 -87.17 -93.35
CA SER A 3 -47.05 -87.39 -91.89
C SER A 3 -45.70 -87.15 -91.17
N LEU A 4 -44.58 -87.04 -91.89
CA LEU A 4 -43.24 -86.79 -91.32
C LEU A 4 -42.94 -85.30 -91.12
N ILE A 5 -43.50 -84.44 -91.97
CA ILE A 5 -43.26 -82.97 -91.94
C ILE A 5 -43.98 -82.33 -90.75
N THR A 6 -45.18 -82.79 -90.40
CA THR A 6 -45.95 -82.29 -89.25
C THR A 6 -45.31 -82.65 -87.91
N GLY A 7 -44.66 -83.82 -87.81
CA GLY A 7 -43.91 -84.21 -86.61
C GLY A 7 -42.66 -83.36 -86.37
N ILE A 8 -41.93 -83.03 -87.43
CA ILE A 8 -40.72 -82.18 -87.36
C ILE A 8 -41.08 -80.75 -86.96
N ILE A 9 -42.16 -80.19 -87.52
CA ILE A 9 -42.64 -78.84 -87.15
C ILE A 9 -43.12 -78.79 -85.70
N GLY A 10 -43.80 -79.84 -85.21
CA GLY A 10 -44.20 -79.93 -83.81
C GLY A 10 -43.01 -79.97 -82.84
N ILE A 11 -41.97 -80.72 -83.18
CA ILE A 11 -40.71 -80.76 -82.41
C ILE A 11 -40.01 -79.40 -82.43
N LEU A 12 -39.97 -78.72 -83.57
CA LEU A 12 -39.31 -77.43 -83.71
C LEU A 12 -40.03 -76.32 -82.92
N LEU A 13 -41.36 -76.36 -82.86
CA LEU A 13 -42.18 -75.48 -82.00
C LEU A 13 -41.96 -75.76 -80.50
N LEU A 14 -41.86 -77.03 -80.10
CA LEU A 14 -41.57 -77.39 -78.70
C LEU A 14 -40.17 -76.92 -78.27
N VAL A 15 -39.16 -77.10 -79.12
CA VAL A 15 -37.80 -76.61 -78.86
C VAL A 15 -37.77 -75.08 -78.79
N GLY A 16 -38.50 -74.40 -79.69
CA GLY A 16 -38.64 -72.94 -79.66
C GLY A 16 -39.31 -72.44 -78.38
N ALA A 17 -40.38 -73.10 -77.92
CA ALA A 17 -41.08 -72.74 -76.69
C ALA A 17 -40.21 -72.91 -75.44
N VAL A 18 -39.44 -74.00 -75.36
CA VAL A 18 -38.50 -74.24 -74.25
C VAL A 18 -37.38 -73.20 -74.24
N PHE A 19 -36.88 -72.80 -75.42
CA PHE A 19 -35.84 -71.77 -75.53
C PHE A 19 -36.34 -70.39 -75.06
N VAL A 20 -37.56 -70.01 -75.44
CA VAL A 20 -38.18 -68.75 -74.99
C VAL A 20 -38.45 -68.76 -73.48
N TYR A 21 -38.93 -69.89 -72.93
CA TYR A 21 -39.19 -70.04 -71.50
C TYR A 21 -37.91 -69.88 -70.66
N ASN A 22 -36.80 -70.48 -71.07
CA ASN A 22 -35.53 -70.37 -70.36
C ASN A 22 -34.99 -68.93 -70.39
N LYS A 23 -35.06 -68.25 -71.56
CA LYS A 23 -34.59 -66.87 -71.70
C LYS A 23 -35.40 -65.87 -70.87
N LEU A 24 -36.71 -66.07 -70.75
CA LEU A 24 -37.58 -65.19 -69.96
C LEU A 24 -37.53 -65.48 -68.44
N SER A 25 -37.13 -66.70 -68.06
CA SER A 25 -36.98 -67.09 -66.65
C SER A 25 -35.67 -66.61 -66.03
N GLU A 26 -34.61 -66.43 -66.83
CA GLU A 26 -33.34 -65.83 -66.37
C GLU A 26 -33.48 -64.33 -66.06
N GLU A 27 -34.29 -63.58 -66.81
CA GLU A 27 -34.50 -62.14 -66.58
C GLU A 27 -35.30 -61.82 -65.30
N LYS A 28 -36.05 -62.78 -64.74
CA LYS A 28 -36.86 -62.57 -63.53
C LYS A 28 -36.11 -62.74 -62.20
N LYS A 29 -34.81 -63.05 -62.21
CA LYS A 29 -33.97 -63.09 -61.00
C LYS A 29 -33.18 -61.79 -60.79
N GLN A 30 -33.84 -60.64 -60.88
CA GLN A 30 -33.30 -59.43 -60.25
C GLN A 30 -33.50 -59.54 -58.74
N SER A 31 -32.42 -59.92 -58.04
CA SER A 31 -32.27 -59.82 -56.59
C SER A 31 -32.78 -58.46 -56.12
N ARG A 32 -33.85 -58.43 -55.31
CA ARG A 32 -34.34 -57.19 -54.68
C ARG A 32 -33.21 -56.66 -53.80
N PRO A 33 -32.72 -55.42 -54.00
CA PRO A 33 -31.72 -54.85 -53.12
C PRO A 33 -32.29 -54.77 -51.70
N VAL A 34 -31.59 -55.36 -50.73
CA VAL A 34 -31.94 -55.25 -49.31
C VAL A 34 -31.93 -53.76 -48.94
N PRO A 35 -33.01 -53.20 -48.37
CA PRO A 35 -33.02 -51.79 -48.02
C PRO A 35 -31.90 -51.52 -47.02
N LYS A 36 -30.91 -50.71 -47.42
CA LYS A 36 -29.86 -50.23 -46.52
C LYS A 36 -30.55 -49.49 -45.38
N LYS A 37 -30.41 -49.96 -44.13
CA LYS A 37 -30.93 -49.26 -42.95
C LYS A 37 -30.50 -47.80 -43.02
N ALA A 38 -31.46 -46.88 -43.02
CA ALA A 38 -31.20 -45.46 -42.96
C ALA A 38 -30.56 -45.16 -41.60
N VAL A 39 -29.24 -45.03 -41.56
CA VAL A 39 -28.52 -44.53 -40.40
C VAL A 39 -28.67 -43.02 -40.39
N THR A 40 -29.49 -42.51 -39.48
CA THR A 40 -29.63 -41.08 -39.25
C THR A 40 -28.31 -40.56 -38.71
N SER A 41 -27.56 -39.85 -39.55
CA SER A 41 -26.34 -39.19 -39.12
C SER A 41 -26.69 -38.02 -38.23
N VAL A 42 -26.17 -38.03 -37.01
CA VAL A 42 -26.28 -36.94 -36.05
C VAL A 42 -24.92 -36.31 -35.87
N TYR A 43 -24.88 -34.98 -35.83
CA TYR A 43 -23.65 -34.26 -35.53
C TYR A 43 -23.43 -34.29 -34.02
N VAL A 44 -22.28 -34.81 -33.59
CA VAL A 44 -21.83 -34.78 -32.20
C VAL A 44 -20.50 -34.05 -32.14
N ASN A 45 -20.35 -33.18 -31.14
CA ASN A 45 -19.07 -32.60 -30.77
C ASN A 45 -18.64 -33.20 -29.44
N THR A 46 -17.45 -33.81 -29.42
CA THR A 46 -16.84 -34.27 -28.18
C THR A 46 -16.28 -33.07 -27.43
N VAL A 47 -16.72 -32.88 -26.18
CA VAL A 47 -16.24 -31.79 -25.32
C VAL A 47 -14.94 -32.23 -24.66
N GLU A 48 -13.91 -31.42 -24.80
CA GLU A 48 -12.66 -31.55 -24.04
C GLU A 48 -12.66 -30.53 -22.90
N ASN A 49 -12.49 -31.01 -21.68
CA ASN A 49 -12.40 -30.14 -20.52
C ASN A 49 -11.07 -29.38 -20.55
N ASN A 50 -11.14 -28.05 -20.61
CA ASN A 50 -9.98 -27.18 -20.53
C ASN A 50 -10.19 -26.11 -19.45
N ASN A 51 -9.10 -25.66 -18.85
CA ASN A 51 -9.13 -24.55 -17.91
C ASN A 51 -9.31 -23.23 -18.68
N MET A 52 -10.48 -22.61 -18.53
CA MET A 52 -10.76 -21.29 -19.10
C MET A 52 -10.56 -20.21 -18.03
N PRO A 53 -9.44 -19.45 -18.04
CA PRO A 53 -9.25 -18.37 -17.10
C PRO A 53 -10.25 -17.24 -17.36
N ILE A 54 -10.83 -16.72 -16.29
CA ILE A 54 -11.72 -15.54 -16.34
C ILE A 54 -10.86 -14.30 -16.14
N PHE A 55 -10.79 -13.43 -17.15
CA PHE A 55 -10.07 -12.16 -17.05
C PHE A 55 -11.05 -11.03 -16.70
N LEU A 56 -10.86 -10.39 -15.55
CA LEU A 56 -11.55 -9.15 -15.19
C LEU A 56 -10.68 -7.97 -15.60
N ARG A 57 -11.17 -7.12 -16.52
CA ARG A 57 -10.52 -5.85 -16.84
C ARG A 57 -11.13 -4.74 -16.00
N THR A 58 -10.28 -3.99 -15.33
CA THR A 58 -10.65 -2.89 -14.44
C THR A 58 -9.52 -1.85 -14.47
N THR A 59 -9.85 -0.62 -14.07
CA THR A 59 -8.92 0.51 -14.06
C THR A 59 -8.83 1.01 -12.63
N GLY A 60 -7.61 1.26 -12.16
CA GLY A 60 -7.34 1.72 -10.81
C GLY A 60 -6.49 2.98 -10.77
N GLN A 61 -6.49 3.64 -9.62
CA GLN A 61 -5.60 4.79 -9.37
C GLN A 61 -4.27 4.30 -8.83
N LEU A 62 -3.17 4.76 -9.43
CA LEU A 62 -1.82 4.49 -8.93
C LEU A 62 -1.45 5.52 -7.86
N VAL A 63 -1.10 5.04 -6.67
CA VAL A 63 -0.69 5.87 -5.53
C VAL A 63 0.63 5.39 -4.97
N ALA A 64 1.45 6.30 -4.44
CA ALA A 64 2.67 5.90 -3.75
C ALA A 64 2.29 5.16 -2.46
N LYS A 65 2.91 4.00 -2.22
CA LYS A 65 2.68 3.21 -1.00
C LYS A 65 2.98 4.01 0.27
N THR A 66 4.01 4.84 0.21
CA THR A 66 4.40 5.71 1.31
C THR A 66 4.27 7.15 0.86
N ARG A 67 3.28 7.84 1.43
CA ARG A 67 2.96 9.25 1.20
C ARG A 67 2.73 9.92 2.55
N VAL A 68 3.27 11.11 2.71
CA VAL A 68 3.00 11.97 3.87
C VAL A 68 2.65 13.38 3.41
N GLU A 69 1.58 13.92 3.96
CA GLU A 69 1.26 15.32 3.84
C GLU A 69 2.01 16.10 4.92
N LEU A 70 2.69 17.16 4.51
CA LEU A 70 3.47 18.00 5.41
C LEU A 70 2.58 19.10 5.95
N PHE A 71 2.38 19.12 7.27
CA PHE A 71 1.66 20.17 7.97
C PHE A 71 2.56 20.84 9.00
N SER A 72 2.35 22.14 9.22
CA SER A 72 3.08 22.84 10.27
C SER A 72 2.43 22.65 11.64
N GLU A 73 3.18 22.18 12.63
CA GLU A 73 2.73 22.16 14.03
C GLU A 73 2.94 23.52 14.73
N VAL A 74 3.75 24.40 14.13
CA VAL A 74 4.14 25.71 14.70
C VAL A 74 3.92 26.84 13.70
N GLN A 75 4.07 28.08 14.16
CA GLN A 75 4.00 29.27 13.32
C GLN A 75 5.39 29.89 13.17
N GLY A 76 5.62 30.60 12.08
CA GLY A 76 6.85 31.34 11.85
C GLY A 76 7.12 31.54 10.37
N ILE A 77 8.24 32.16 10.05
CA ILE A 77 8.63 32.42 8.66
C ILE A 77 9.41 31.21 8.14
N PHE A 78 9.06 30.72 6.95
CA PHE A 78 9.87 29.72 6.27
C PHE A 78 11.25 30.34 5.96
N GLU A 79 12.28 29.90 6.66
CA GLU A 79 13.63 30.45 6.55
C GLU A 79 14.41 29.77 5.42
N LYS A 80 14.61 28.45 5.52
CA LYS A 80 15.43 27.70 4.57
C LYS A 80 15.09 26.22 4.54
N SER A 81 15.58 25.54 3.52
CA SER A 81 15.45 24.09 3.32
C SER A 81 16.79 23.55 2.81
N ALA A 82 17.08 22.27 3.01
CA ALA A 82 18.35 21.68 2.58
C ALA A 82 18.55 21.73 1.06
N ARG A 83 17.45 21.78 0.31
CA ARG A 83 17.36 21.88 -1.16
C ARG A 83 16.19 22.79 -1.51
N GLU A 84 16.01 23.15 -2.77
CA GLU A 84 14.84 23.91 -3.21
C GLU A 84 13.54 23.18 -2.83
N PHE A 85 12.67 23.82 -2.04
CA PHE A 85 11.38 23.25 -1.64
C PHE A 85 10.36 23.41 -2.76
N LYS A 86 10.48 22.55 -3.79
CA LYS A 86 9.65 22.55 -4.99
C LYS A 86 9.28 21.13 -5.42
N PRO A 87 8.17 20.94 -6.14
CA PRO A 87 7.81 19.65 -6.70
C PRO A 87 8.91 19.07 -7.60
N GLY A 88 9.12 17.76 -7.52
CA GLY A 88 10.15 17.03 -8.26
C GLY A 88 11.52 16.95 -7.57
N VAL A 89 11.74 17.70 -6.48
CA VAL A 89 13.01 17.68 -5.76
C VAL A 89 13.11 16.47 -4.82
N TYR A 90 14.21 15.73 -4.94
CA TYR A 90 14.51 14.59 -4.10
C TYR A 90 15.21 15.00 -2.79
N TYR A 91 14.79 14.40 -1.68
CA TYR A 91 15.42 14.51 -0.38
C TYR A 91 15.81 13.14 0.16
N LYS A 92 16.95 13.06 0.81
CA LYS A 92 17.37 11.87 1.56
C LYS A 92 16.67 11.83 2.92
N LYS A 93 16.52 10.64 3.49
CA LYS A 93 16.02 10.48 4.87
C LYS A 93 16.86 11.32 5.83
N GLY A 94 16.20 12.11 6.67
CA GLY A 94 16.83 13.01 7.65
C GLY A 94 17.33 14.34 7.09
N GLU A 95 17.22 14.60 5.78
CA GLU A 95 17.46 15.95 5.25
C GLU A 95 16.36 16.91 5.72
N VAL A 96 16.71 18.18 5.92
CA VAL A 96 15.77 19.24 6.31
C VAL A 96 14.89 19.57 5.10
N LEU A 97 13.60 19.24 5.20
CA LEU A 97 12.59 19.63 4.21
C LEU A 97 12.28 21.11 4.34
N LEU A 98 12.07 21.58 5.57
CA LEU A 98 11.65 22.94 5.85
C LEU A 98 12.09 23.36 7.24
N GLU A 99 12.73 24.52 7.33
CA GLU A 99 13.12 25.17 8.59
C GLU A 99 12.32 26.47 8.74
N ILE A 100 11.64 26.58 9.87
CA ILE A 100 10.86 27.74 10.27
C ILE A 100 11.72 28.54 11.23
N ASN A 101 11.77 29.86 11.05
CA ASN A 101 12.49 30.73 11.95
C ASN A 101 11.97 30.54 13.38
N GLN A 102 12.90 30.23 14.29
CA GLN A 102 12.60 29.82 15.65
C GLN A 102 13.15 30.78 16.71
N ASP A 103 13.77 31.90 16.31
CA ASP A 103 14.59 32.73 17.20
C ASP A 103 13.82 33.24 18.43
N GLU A 104 12.59 33.72 18.22
CA GLU A 104 11.73 34.19 19.30
C GLU A 104 11.37 33.06 20.28
N PHE A 105 10.97 31.91 19.75
CA PHE A 105 10.58 30.76 20.57
C PHE A 105 11.80 30.14 21.27
N TYR A 106 12.95 30.10 20.60
CA TYR A 106 14.22 29.65 21.16
C TYR A 106 14.63 30.51 22.35
N ALA A 107 14.58 31.85 22.21
CA ALA A 107 14.86 32.77 23.30
C ALA A 107 13.89 32.59 24.48
N SER A 108 12.60 32.35 24.20
CA SER A 108 11.61 32.03 25.24
C SER A 108 11.96 30.75 26.01
N VAL A 109 12.40 29.70 25.31
CA VAL A 109 12.86 28.45 25.93
C VAL A 109 14.12 28.67 26.77
N GLN A 110 15.07 29.48 26.30
CA GLN A 110 16.27 29.83 27.06
C GLN A 110 15.90 30.57 28.36
N ALA A 111 15.02 31.56 28.30
CA ALA A 111 14.56 32.30 29.48
C ALA A 111 13.96 31.37 30.55
N GLN A 112 13.17 30.38 30.14
CA GLN A 112 12.58 29.41 31.07
C GLN A 112 13.60 28.45 31.68
N LYS A 113 14.60 28.02 30.90
CA LYS A 113 15.72 27.24 31.45
C LYS A 113 16.54 28.04 32.47
N SER A 114 16.80 29.32 32.19
CA SER A 114 17.48 30.20 33.15
C SER A 114 16.66 30.39 34.43
N ALA A 115 15.34 30.54 34.31
CA ALA A 115 14.45 30.60 35.47
C ALA A 115 14.49 29.30 36.29
N PHE A 116 14.49 28.15 35.63
CA PHE A 116 14.59 26.84 36.28
C PHE A 116 15.94 26.61 36.96
N TYR A 117 17.04 27.01 36.31
CA TYR A 117 18.38 27.00 36.92
C TYR A 117 18.39 27.81 38.22
N ASN A 118 17.91 29.06 38.17
CA ASN A 118 17.82 29.93 39.35
C ASN A 118 16.94 29.33 40.45
N GLN A 119 15.85 28.64 40.06
CA GLN A 119 14.97 27.95 41.00
C GLN A 119 15.70 26.83 41.74
N ILE A 120 16.49 25.99 41.05
CA ILE A 120 17.27 24.93 41.72
C ILE A 120 18.40 25.53 42.58
N VAL A 121 19.10 26.56 42.09
CA VAL A 121 20.16 27.24 42.85
C VAL A 121 19.63 27.75 44.18
N ALA A 122 18.40 28.30 44.21
CA ALA A 122 17.76 28.76 45.43
C ALA A 122 17.43 27.62 46.43
N LEU A 123 17.34 26.37 45.97
CA LEU A 123 17.10 25.19 46.81
C LEU A 123 18.38 24.54 47.33
N LEU A 124 19.55 24.88 46.79
CA LEU A 124 20.82 24.26 47.18
C LEU A 124 21.12 24.36 48.68
N PRO A 125 20.89 25.49 49.37
CA PRO A 125 21.15 25.57 50.80
C PRO A 125 20.27 24.60 51.60
N ASP A 126 18.96 24.54 51.29
CA ASP A 126 18.03 23.60 51.92
C ASP A 126 18.46 22.15 51.65
N LEU A 127 18.86 21.82 50.41
CA LEU A 127 19.35 20.50 50.04
C LEU A 127 20.64 20.12 50.78
N GLN A 128 21.55 21.07 50.97
CA GLN A 128 22.80 20.84 51.68
C GLN A 128 22.59 20.56 53.16
N LEU A 129 21.61 21.26 53.79
CA LEU A 129 21.32 21.15 55.21
C LEU A 129 20.45 19.93 55.53
N ASP A 130 19.36 19.75 54.81
CA ASP A 130 18.34 18.75 55.13
C ASP A 130 18.53 17.41 54.40
N PHE A 131 19.29 17.40 53.31
CA PHE A 131 19.46 16.24 52.41
C PHE A 131 20.93 16.05 51.94
N PRO A 132 21.90 15.87 52.86
CA PRO A 132 23.34 15.83 52.52
C PRO A 132 23.71 14.71 51.56
N ASP A 133 22.99 13.58 51.56
CA ASP A 133 23.21 12.47 50.63
C ASP A 133 22.81 12.81 49.19
N ALA A 134 21.78 13.64 49.02
CA ALA A 134 21.24 14.04 47.72
C ALA A 134 21.96 15.25 47.12
N PHE A 135 22.48 16.14 47.97
CA PHE A 135 23.15 17.37 47.57
C PHE A 135 24.19 17.19 46.45
N PRO A 136 25.12 16.20 46.50
CA PRO A 136 26.11 16.01 45.44
C PRO A 136 25.50 15.75 44.06
N ASN A 137 24.34 15.09 43.98
CA ASN A 137 23.66 14.82 42.72
C ASN A 137 23.08 16.09 42.10
N TRP A 138 22.52 16.97 42.93
CA TRP A 138 21.96 18.26 42.51
C TRP A 138 23.05 19.27 42.16
N GLU A 139 24.15 19.30 42.91
CA GLU A 139 25.34 20.09 42.60
C GLU A 139 25.93 19.67 41.25
N LYS A 140 26.09 18.36 41.03
CA LYS A 140 26.54 17.82 39.74
C LYS A 140 25.58 18.21 38.61
N TYR A 141 24.28 18.06 38.81
CA TYR A 141 23.27 18.44 37.82
C TYR A 141 23.40 19.91 37.39
N LEU A 142 23.58 20.82 38.35
CA LEU A 142 23.79 22.24 38.07
C LEU A 142 25.13 22.55 37.40
N SER A 143 26.20 21.85 37.79
CA SER A 143 27.53 22.03 37.18
C SER A 143 27.53 21.66 35.68
N GLU A 144 26.67 20.72 35.31
CA GLU A 144 26.50 20.27 33.92
C GLU A 144 25.35 20.98 33.18
N PHE A 145 24.68 21.95 33.83
CA PHE A 145 23.53 22.63 33.27
C PHE A 145 23.96 23.71 32.26
N ASP A 146 23.49 23.60 31.03
CA ASP A 146 23.71 24.59 29.97
C ASP A 146 22.35 25.04 29.39
N VAL A 147 22.09 26.34 29.47
CA VAL A 147 20.87 26.99 28.97
C VAL A 147 20.69 26.76 27.46
N ASN A 148 21.79 26.62 26.71
CA ASN A 148 21.77 26.46 25.26
C ASN A 148 21.52 25.01 24.81
N GLN A 149 21.70 24.04 25.70
CA GLN A 149 21.55 22.61 25.40
C GLN A 149 20.20 22.06 25.85
N ASN A 150 19.87 20.84 25.41
CA ASN A 150 18.69 20.15 25.91
C ASN A 150 18.83 19.86 27.40
N ILE A 151 17.73 20.00 28.14
CA ILE A 151 17.79 19.85 29.60
C ILE A 151 17.90 18.36 29.91
N LYS A 152 18.83 17.99 30.79
CA LYS A 152 19.03 16.61 31.21
C LYS A 152 17.91 16.17 32.16
N SER A 153 17.71 14.86 32.27
CA SER A 153 16.82 14.26 33.26
C SER A 153 17.20 14.69 34.67
N LEU A 154 16.20 14.91 35.51
CA LEU A 154 16.41 15.22 36.92
C LEU A 154 17.19 14.09 37.63
N PRO A 155 17.95 14.41 38.68
CA PRO A 155 18.53 13.41 39.57
C PRO A 155 17.46 12.46 40.10
N SER A 156 17.79 11.17 40.20
CA SER A 156 16.91 10.21 40.85
C SER A 156 16.92 10.45 42.36
N PRO A 157 15.74 10.55 43.01
CA PRO A 157 15.69 10.79 44.45
C PRO A 157 16.26 9.60 45.21
N ILE A 158 17.08 9.87 46.22
CA ILE A 158 17.68 8.87 47.10
C ILE A 158 16.68 8.48 48.20
N THR A 159 15.87 9.44 48.67
CA THR A 159 14.90 9.23 49.74
C THR A 159 13.51 9.73 49.38
N GLU A 160 12.48 9.14 50.00
CA GLU A 160 11.09 9.59 49.88
C GLU A 160 10.92 11.07 50.31
N LYS A 161 11.64 11.49 51.36
CA LYS A 161 11.57 12.86 51.87
C LYS A 161 12.11 13.88 50.86
N GLU A 162 13.25 13.58 50.23
CA GLU A 162 13.82 14.40 49.16
C GLU A 162 12.81 14.52 48.00
N LYS A 163 12.25 13.38 47.55
CA LYS A 163 11.26 13.36 46.48
C LYS A 163 10.08 14.29 46.78
N LEU A 164 9.51 14.20 47.99
CA LEU A 164 8.40 15.06 48.41
C LEU A 164 8.80 16.54 48.49
N PHE A 165 10.01 16.84 48.96
CA PHE A 165 10.54 18.21 49.00
C PHE A 165 10.64 18.80 47.59
N ILE A 166 11.30 18.09 46.66
CA ILE A 166 11.48 18.52 45.26
C ILE A 166 10.14 18.69 44.55
N ALA A 167 9.20 17.75 44.76
CA ALA A 167 7.84 17.85 44.24
C ALA A 167 7.11 19.08 44.80
N GLY A 168 7.21 19.33 46.12
CA GLY A 168 6.63 20.50 46.79
C GLY A 168 7.19 21.84 46.31
N ARG A 169 8.41 21.84 45.75
CA ARG A 169 9.03 23.02 45.12
C ARG A 169 8.70 23.16 43.63
N ASN A 170 7.81 22.34 43.08
CA ASN A 170 7.39 22.31 41.67
C ASN A 170 8.53 22.06 40.66
N ILE A 171 9.66 21.50 41.09
CA ILE A 171 10.83 21.27 40.20
C ILE A 171 10.49 20.28 39.09
N GLU A 172 9.82 19.17 39.42
CA GLU A 172 9.42 18.17 38.43
C GLU A 172 8.45 18.75 37.39
N SER A 173 7.44 19.50 37.83
CA SER A 173 6.46 20.15 36.96
C SER A 173 7.12 21.14 35.98
N THR A 174 8.00 22.01 36.50
CA THR A 174 8.76 22.94 35.65
C THR A 174 9.65 22.21 34.65
N TRP A 175 10.31 21.13 35.06
CA TRP A 175 11.14 20.31 34.18
C TRP A 175 10.34 19.72 33.01
N TYR A 176 9.18 19.11 33.28
CA TYR A 176 8.29 18.57 32.24
C TYR A 176 7.77 19.66 31.30
N ASN A 177 7.51 20.87 31.81
CA ASN A 177 7.12 22.01 30.99
C ASN A 177 8.23 22.39 29.99
N ILE A 178 9.47 22.51 30.47
CA ILE A 178 10.63 22.80 29.61
C ILE A 178 10.83 21.69 28.58
N GLN A 179 10.70 20.42 28.96
CA GLN A 179 10.76 19.29 28.02
C GLN A 179 9.72 19.42 26.91
N ASN A 180 8.47 19.73 27.26
CA ASN A 180 7.41 19.93 26.28
C ASN A 180 7.74 21.09 25.31
N GLN A 181 8.31 22.18 25.82
CA GLN A 181 8.71 23.29 24.96
C GLN A 181 9.91 22.98 24.07
N GLN A 182 10.85 22.15 24.53
CA GLN A 182 11.94 21.65 23.68
C GLN A 182 11.42 20.74 22.56
N VAL A 183 10.43 19.89 22.86
CA VAL A 183 9.74 19.12 21.82
C VAL A 183 9.09 20.07 20.82
N ARG A 184 8.37 21.09 21.29
CA ARG A 184 7.77 22.10 20.39
C ARG A 184 8.81 22.86 19.57
N LEU A 185 9.97 23.20 20.16
CA LEU A 185 11.08 23.86 19.46
C LEU A 185 11.60 22.97 18.32
N SER A 186 11.72 21.66 18.55
CA SER A 186 12.14 20.72 17.49
C SER A 186 11.19 20.69 16.30
N LYS A 187 9.92 21.10 16.46
CA LYS A 187 8.92 21.16 15.38
C LYS A 187 9.14 22.32 14.41
N TYR A 188 10.01 23.28 14.74
CA TYR A 188 10.41 24.32 13.79
C TYR A 188 11.28 23.78 12.65
N THR A 189 11.83 22.57 12.79
CA THR A 189 12.56 21.91 11.71
C THR A 189 11.86 20.61 11.31
N ILE A 190 11.39 20.56 10.07
CA ILE A 190 10.72 19.39 9.50
C ILE A 190 11.74 18.58 8.71
N TYR A 191 11.97 17.34 9.12
CA TYR A 191 12.91 16.42 8.50
C TYR A 191 12.19 15.42 7.59
N ALA A 192 12.87 14.98 6.53
CA ALA A 192 12.36 13.95 5.64
C ALA A 192 12.31 12.58 6.37
N PRO A 193 11.12 11.96 6.54
CA PRO A 193 11.00 10.70 7.29
C PRO A 193 11.60 9.50 6.53
N PHE A 194 11.71 9.60 5.21
CA PHE A 194 12.30 8.62 4.30
C PHE A 194 12.94 9.32 3.09
N GLY A 195 13.66 8.58 2.26
CA GLY A 195 14.17 9.10 0.99
C GLY A 195 13.04 9.17 -0.04
N GLY A 196 12.79 10.34 -0.61
CA GLY A 196 11.60 10.58 -1.42
C GLY A 196 11.65 11.88 -2.21
N ILE A 197 10.57 12.15 -2.93
CA ILE A 197 10.41 13.37 -3.73
C ILE A 197 9.23 14.19 -3.21
N LEU A 198 9.35 15.51 -3.29
CA LEU A 198 8.23 16.41 -3.03
C LEU A 198 7.31 16.41 -4.28
N THR A 199 6.02 16.17 -4.10
CA THR A 199 5.02 16.23 -5.20
C THR A 199 4.23 17.52 -5.19
N GLU A 200 4.12 18.16 -4.03
CA GLU A 200 3.40 19.41 -3.85
C GLU A 200 4.17 20.32 -2.89
N ALA A 201 4.24 21.62 -3.20
CA ALA A 201 4.81 22.65 -2.34
C ALA A 201 3.86 23.85 -2.31
N MET A 202 3.29 24.14 -1.15
CA MET A 202 2.32 25.23 -0.96
C MET A 202 2.96 26.51 -0.41
N VAL A 203 4.23 26.46 -0.03
CA VAL A 203 4.98 27.56 0.57
C VAL A 203 6.35 27.71 -0.07
N THR A 204 6.91 28.91 0.02
CA THR A 204 8.27 29.21 -0.45
C THR A 204 9.05 29.94 0.64
N PRO A 205 10.39 29.94 0.62
CA PRO A 205 11.19 30.69 1.57
C PRO A 205 10.74 32.16 1.66
N GLY A 206 10.61 32.68 2.88
CA GLY A 206 10.04 33.99 3.19
C GLY A 206 8.53 33.99 3.45
N THR A 207 7.82 32.89 3.20
CA THR A 207 6.38 32.78 3.49
C THR A 207 6.13 32.68 4.99
N LEU A 208 5.14 33.42 5.49
CA LEU A 208 4.63 33.25 6.86
C LEU A 208 3.75 31.98 6.93
N ILE A 209 4.19 31.02 7.72
CA ILE A 209 3.50 29.75 7.99
C ILE A 209 2.65 29.90 9.25
N ARG A 210 1.41 29.41 9.17
CA ARG A 210 0.50 29.29 10.31
C ARG A 210 0.47 27.87 10.85
N GLN A 211 0.17 27.72 12.13
CA GLN A 211 -0.08 26.41 12.73
C GLN A 211 -1.26 25.72 12.03
N GLY A 212 -1.09 24.45 11.69
CA GLY A 212 -2.07 23.62 10.97
C GLY A 212 -2.10 23.84 9.45
N GLN A 213 -1.28 24.73 8.89
CA GLN A 213 -1.22 24.97 7.45
C GLN A 213 -0.54 23.78 6.73
N LYS A 214 -1.13 23.33 5.62
CA LYS A 214 -0.50 22.37 4.69
C LYS A 214 0.66 23.05 3.97
N LEU A 215 1.82 22.42 4.01
CA LEU A 215 3.08 22.91 3.45
C LEU A 215 3.40 22.23 2.12
N GLY A 216 3.01 20.97 1.96
CA GLY A 216 3.29 20.19 0.76
C GLY A 216 2.97 18.71 0.92
N GLU A 217 3.39 17.91 -0.05
CA GLU A 217 3.24 16.46 -0.07
C GLU A 217 4.56 15.81 -0.44
N PHE A 218 4.96 14.77 0.29
CA PHE A 218 6.21 14.05 0.13
C PHE A 218 5.96 12.55 -0.01
N ILE A 219 6.52 11.93 -1.05
CA ILE A 219 6.25 10.54 -1.39
C ILE A 219 7.54 9.74 -1.60
N ASN A 220 7.46 8.43 -1.38
CA ASN A 220 8.51 7.50 -1.76
C ASN A 220 8.22 6.96 -3.18
N PRO A 221 9.03 7.28 -4.20
CA PRO A 221 8.76 6.88 -5.58
C PRO A 221 9.15 5.43 -5.90
N ASN A 222 9.64 4.64 -4.94
CA ASN A 222 10.12 3.28 -5.22
C ASN A 222 9.00 2.24 -5.31
N VAL A 223 7.91 2.41 -4.55
CA VAL A 223 6.82 1.44 -4.47
C VAL A 223 5.49 2.16 -4.62
N PHE A 224 4.76 1.78 -5.66
CA PHE A 224 3.40 2.23 -5.90
C PHE A 224 2.43 1.07 -5.71
N GLU A 225 1.24 1.40 -5.21
CA GLU A 225 0.11 0.50 -5.07
C GLU A 225 -1.02 1.02 -5.97
N MET A 226 -1.80 0.11 -6.55
CA MET A 226 -2.92 0.46 -7.41
C MET A 226 -4.21 0.08 -6.71
N GLU A 227 -5.04 1.08 -6.43
CA GLU A 227 -6.38 0.84 -5.90
C GLU A 227 -7.32 0.51 -7.07
N VAL A 228 -7.85 -0.71 -7.07
CA VAL A 228 -8.65 -1.23 -8.17
C VAL A 228 -10.07 -1.55 -7.67
N PRO A 229 -11.11 -0.86 -8.17
CA PRO A 229 -12.47 -1.20 -7.84
C PRO A 229 -12.85 -2.53 -8.50
N VAL A 230 -13.38 -3.45 -7.70
CA VAL A 230 -13.92 -4.73 -8.16
C VAL A 230 -15.42 -4.76 -7.86
N ASN A 231 -16.21 -5.23 -8.83
CA ASN A 231 -17.63 -5.43 -8.61
C ASN A 231 -17.87 -6.51 -7.55
N ILE A 232 -18.75 -6.24 -6.58
CA ILE A 232 -19.07 -7.13 -5.45
C ILE A 232 -19.42 -8.55 -5.92
N SER A 233 -20.15 -8.70 -7.02
CA SER A 233 -20.53 -10.01 -7.58
C SER A 233 -19.34 -10.89 -7.99
N MET A 234 -18.20 -10.27 -8.29
CA MET A 234 -16.94 -10.96 -8.60
C MET A 234 -16.01 -11.03 -7.37
N GLY A 235 -16.20 -10.15 -6.39
CA GLY A 235 -15.39 -10.09 -5.16
C GLY A 235 -15.42 -11.40 -4.37
N GLU A 236 -16.58 -12.05 -4.24
CA GLU A 236 -16.72 -13.35 -3.56
C GLU A 236 -15.92 -14.48 -4.21
N ARG A 237 -15.57 -14.31 -5.49
CA ARG A 237 -14.83 -15.30 -6.28
C ARG A 237 -13.33 -15.01 -6.33
N LEU A 238 -12.89 -13.86 -5.83
CA LEU A 238 -11.47 -13.51 -5.74
C LEU A 238 -10.83 -14.19 -4.53
N LYS A 239 -9.64 -14.74 -4.74
CA LYS A 239 -8.77 -15.25 -3.68
C LYS A 239 -7.45 -14.50 -3.75
N ILE A 240 -6.84 -14.25 -2.60
CA ILE A 240 -5.49 -13.69 -2.52
C ILE A 240 -4.53 -14.79 -2.99
N GLY A 241 -3.78 -14.53 -4.07
CA GLY A 241 -2.80 -15.45 -4.65
C GLY A 241 -2.93 -15.53 -6.16
#